data_AF-A0A6M8W3M7-F1
#
_entry.id   AF-A0A6M8W3M7-F1
#
_cell.length_a   1.000
_cell.length_b   1.000
_cell.length_c   1.000
_cell.angle_alpha   90.00
_cell.angle_beta   90.00
_cell.angle_gamma   90.00
#
_symmetry.space_group_name_H-M   'P 1'
#
loop_
_entity.id
_entity.type
_entity.pdbx_description
1 polymer ?
#
loop_
_entity_poly.entity_id
_entity_poly.type
_entity_poly.pdbx_seq_one_letter_code
_entity_poly.pdbx_strand_id
1 'polypeptide(L)' 'MAIRIKARGGEHPEGLMKRFKKLCEKEGLTKDVRKREYYEKPSERKRRSARKADSRRSREQSFSK' A
#
# COMPACT_ATOMS: atom_id res chain seq x y z
N MET A 1 0.25 -5.85 -10.27
CA MET A 1 -0.29 -6.97 -9.47
C MET A 1 -1.81 -6.89 -9.51
N ALA A 2 -2.49 -7.95 -9.93
CA ALA A 2 -3.95 -7.98 -9.93
C ALA A 2 -4.44 -8.50 -8.57
N ILE A 3 -5.23 -7.70 -7.86
CA ILE A 3 -5.87 -8.13 -6.61
C ILE A 3 -6.99 -9.10 -7.00
N ARG A 4 -6.82 -10.38 -6.64
CA ARG A 4 -7.82 -11.42 -6.88
C ARG A 4 -8.34 -11.94 -5.55
N ILE A 5 -9.67 -12.01 -5.43
CA ILE A 5 -10.33 -12.58 -4.27
C ILE A 5 -11.38 -13.60 -4.75
N LYS A 6 -11.43 -14.76 -4.10
CA LYS A 6 -12.45 -15.78 -4.35
C LYS A 6 -13.40 -15.83 -3.15
N ALA A 7 -14.68 -15.96 -3.43
CA ALA A 7 -15.69 -16.25 -2.40
C ALA A 7 -15.39 -17.62 -1.79
N ARG A 8 -15.51 -17.73 -0.46
CA ARG A 8 -15.48 -19.01 0.24
C ARG A 8 -16.93 -19.47 0.46
N GLY A 9 -17.17 -20.78 0.48
CA GLY A 9 -18.48 -21.32 0.82
C GLY A 9 -18.89 -20.90 2.24
N GLY A 10 -20.13 -20.42 2.40
CA GLY A 10 -20.66 -19.97 3.69
C GLY A 10 -20.27 -18.55 4.11
N GLU A 11 -19.58 -17.77 3.26
CA GLU A 11 -19.20 -16.39 3.59
C GLU A 11 -20.31 -15.39 3.24
N HIS A 12 -20.69 -14.54 4.20
CA HIS A 12 -21.56 -13.41 3.93
C HIS A 12 -20.85 -12.39 3.00
N PRO A 13 -21.55 -11.75 2.05
CA PRO A 13 -20.95 -10.79 1.10
C PRO A 13 -20.15 -9.67 1.78
N GLU A 14 -20.54 -9.27 2.99
CA GLU A 14 -19.79 -8.28 3.79
C GLU A 14 -18.39 -8.77 4.20
N GLY A 15 -18.24 -10.06 4.49
CA GLY A 15 -16.95 -10.68 4.82
C GLY A 15 -15.99 -10.66 3.62
N LEU A 16 -16.52 -10.94 2.42
CA LEU A 16 -15.76 -10.82 1.17
C LEU A 16 -15.27 -9.38 0.97
N MET A 17 -16.14 -8.38 1.19
CA MET A 17 -15.83 -6.96 1.05
C MET A 17 -14.72 -6.52 2.02
N LYS A 18 -14.76 -6.97 3.28
CA LYS A 18 -13.74 -6.67 4.29
C LYS A 18 -12.37 -7.23 3.90
N ARG A 19 -12.32 -8.47 3.40
CA ARG A 19 -11.06 -9.09 2.93
C ARG A 19 -10.52 -8.39 1.69
N PHE A 20 -11.39 -7.97 0.78
CA PHE A 20 -10.99 -7.18 -0.39
C PHE A 20 -10.36 -5.85 0.02
N LYS A 21 -11.00 -5.09 0.92
CA LYS A 21 -10.43 -3.84 1.46
C LYS A 21 -9.05 -4.09 2.10
N LYS A 22 -8.91 -5.14 2.92
CA LYS A 22 -7.64 -5.50 3.56
C LYS A 22 -6.54 -5.86 2.55
N LEU A 23 -6.89 -6.53 1.46
CA LEU A 23 -5.94 -6.83 0.37
C LEU A 23 -5.52 -5.54 -0.37
N CYS A 24 -6.45 -4.63 -0.66
CA CYS A 24 -6.14 -3.33 -1.26
C CYS A 24 -5.21 -2.48 -0.38
N GLU A 25 -5.41 -2.50 0.93
CA GLU A 25 -4.55 -1.82 1.90
C GLU A 25 -3.15 -2.45 1.98
N LYS A 26 -3.07 -3.79 1.99
CA LYS A 26 -1.81 -4.53 2.03
C LYS A 26 -0.96 -4.27 0.78
N GLU A 27 -1.58 -4.33 -0.39
CA GLU A 27 -0.92 -4.05 -1.67
C GLU A 27 -0.61 -2.55 -1.83
N GLY A 28 -1.15 -1.69 -0.96
CA GLY A 28 -0.93 -0.25 -1.03
C GLY A 28 -1.56 0.42 -2.25
N LEU A 29 -2.55 -0.22 -2.87
CA LEU A 29 -3.19 0.23 -4.12
C LEU A 29 -3.67 1.69 -4.01
N THR A 30 -4.32 2.04 -2.91
CA THR A 30 -4.81 3.41 -2.67
C THR A 30 -3.67 4.43 -2.60
N LYS A 31 -2.50 4.05 -2.06
CA LYS A 31 -1.31 4.91 -2.03
C LYS A 31 -0.72 5.09 -3.41
N ASP A 32 -0.72 4.06 -4.23
CA ASP A 32 -0.22 4.10 -5.60
C ASP A 32 -1.10 4.92 -6.53
N VAL A 33 -2.44 4.81 -6.38
CA VAL A 33 -3.40 5.65 -7.09
C VAL A 33 -3.12 7.13 -6.78
N ARG A 34 -3.08 7.51 -5.50
CA ARG A 34 -2.77 8.89 -5.08
C ARG A 34 -1.40 9.37 -5.56
N LYS A 35 -0.41 8.47 -5.64
CA LYS A 35 0.94 8.82 -6.12
C LYS A 35 0.96 9.11 -7.62
N ARG A 36 0.07 8.48 -8.38
CA ARG A 36 -0.01 8.56 -9.85
C ARG A 36 -1.11 9.50 -10.36
N GLU A 37 -1.92 10.05 -9.47
CA GLU A 37 -3.01 10.96 -9.79
C GLU A 37 -2.53 12.21 -10.54
N TYR A 38 -1.30 12.65 -10.27
CA TYR A 38 -0.68 13.80 -10.94
C TYR A 38 0.69 13.43 -11.48
N TYR A 39 1.12 14.16 -12.52
CA TYR A 39 2.49 14.04 -13.01
C TYR A 39 3.48 14.50 -11.94
N GLU A 40 4.36 13.59 -11.56
CA GLU A 40 5.51 13.89 -10.72
C GLU A 40 6.78 13.85 -11.57
N LYS A 41 7.54 14.96 -11.57
CA LYS A 41 8.85 15.02 -12.22
C LYS A 41 9.76 13.87 -11.74
N PRO A 42 10.60 13.28 -12.61
CA PRO A 42 11.48 12.17 -12.22
C PRO A 42 12.40 12.48 -11.03
N SER A 43 12.88 13.72 -10.91
CA SER A 43 13.70 14.18 -9.79
C SER A 43 12.95 14.13 -8.46
N GLU A 44 11.72 14.65 -8.43
CA GLU A 44 10.84 14.62 -7.27
C GLU A 44 10.49 13.19 -6.86
N ARG A 45 10.27 12.30 -7.84
CA ARG A 45 10.04 10.87 -7.60
C ARG A 45 11.22 10.22 -6.89
N LYS A 46 12.45 10.49 -7.34
CA LYS A 46 13.70 10.00 -6.71
C LYS A 46 13.88 10.57 -5.30
N ARG A 47 13.62 11.86 -5.12
CA ARG A 47 13.70 12.54 -3.82
C ARG A 47 12.70 11.95 -2.81
N ARG A 48 11.47 11.68 -3.26
CA ARG A 48 10.44 11.05 -2.43
C ARG A 48 10.79 9.61 -2.07
N SER A 49 11.40 8.83 -2.98
CA SER A 49 11.82 7.46 -2.65
C SER A 49 12.95 7.43 -1.62
N ALA A 50 13.93 8.35 -1.71
CA ALA A 50 15.02 8.45 -0.74
C ALA A 50 14.47 8.77 0.67
N ARG A 51 13.64 9.82 0.80
CA ARG A 51 13.01 10.19 2.08
C ARG A 51 12.20 9.03 2.70
N LYS A 52 11.48 8.27 1.88
CA LYS A 52 10.72 7.09 2.34
C LYS A 52 11.62 5.96 2.83
N ALA A 53 12.79 5.77 2.23
CA ALA A 53 13.76 4.78 2.68
C ALA A 53 14.37 5.20 4.03
N ASP A 54 14.77 6.47 4.15
CA ASP A 54 15.33 7.03 5.37
C ASP A 54 14.33 6.97 6.53
N SER A 55 13.06 7.32 6.28
CA SER A 55 12.01 7.24 7.30
C SER A 55 11.70 5.82 7.76
N ARG A 56 11.91 4.81 6.90
CA ARG A 56 11.74 3.40 7.29
C ARG A 56 12.91 2.96 8.17
N ARG A 57 14.14 3.28 7.75
CA ARG A 57 15.36 2.98 8.51
C ARG A 57 15.34 3.61 9.90
N SER A 58 14.92 4.88 10.01
CA SER A 58 14.84 5.55 11.31
C SER A 58 13.82 4.89 12.23
N ARG A 59 12.65 4.48 11.70
CA ARG A 59 11.63 3.77 12.47
C ARG A 59 12.12 2.40 12.94
N GLU A 60 12.84 1.66 12.10
CA GLU A 60 13.44 0.37 12.47
C GLU A 60 14.49 0.53 13.59
N GLN A 61 15.33 1.56 13.50
CA GLN A 61 16.32 1.88 14.53
C GLN A 61 15.67 2.27 15.87
N SER A 62 14.57 3.02 15.84
CA SER A 62 13.80 3.38 17.04
C SER A 62 13.12 2.18 17.69
N PHE A 63 12.79 1.13 16.95
CA PHE A 63 12.18 -0.09 17.47
C PHE A 63 13.20 -1.11 18.02
N SER A 64 14.47 -0.97 17.63
CA SER A 64 15.57 -1.84 18.08
C SER A 64 16.29 -1.31 19.33
N LYS A 65 15.94 -0.12 19.79
CA LYS A 65 16.39 0.49 21.04
C LYS A 65 15.33 0.29 22.13
#